data_AF-A0A6G1C3I6-F1
#
_entry.id   AF-A0A6G1C3I6-F1
#
_cell.length_a   1.000
_cell.length_b   1.000
_cell.length_c   1.000
_cell.angle_alpha   90.00
_cell.angle_beta   90.00
_cell.angle_gamma   90.00
#
_symmetry.space_group_name_H-M   'P 1'
#
loop_
_entity.id
_entity.type
_entity.pdbx_description
1 polymer ?
#
loop_
_entity_poly.entity_id
_entity_poly.type
_entity_poly.pdbx_seq_one_letter_code
_entity_poly.pdbx_strand_id
1 'polypeptide(L)'
;MHLFHVPKVYGLLAVRIMLGSIILMTLRLLRVQVKRKFGHHAEAFYVILTAIQFHLLFYSTRPLPNILALAFVNLTYYFWFKGNHRRTLEALIVAAVIFRCDMILLLGTIGLALLLNRSISLLEAIKCCVSTAIICIGLTALVDSIMWRRILWPEFEVLWFNSVLNRSSEWGTHSIHWYFTSALPRSMLIAYPLCMIGSFLDRRILPYILPVFSFVVLYSKLPHKELRFIIASIPMLNVSASLAASRVYNNRKKSGWKLLYVLMIGGFLASLGYSAVTFMASYNNYPGGYALKALHEADSLMNEKIVHIDAFTAMSGVSRFCESKYPWRYSKEEEISIEEYQERNFTYLLNEHRHISGYKCLFAVDGFSRAKIQPRIPPLSLVKEPKVFAHGNTRDPDILSLNWPGCPCGEDTHQISATGPLTANCEDAQPV
;
A
#
# COMPACT_ATOMS: atom_id res chain seq x y z
N MET A 1 -23.45 6.64 -10.41
CA MET A 1 -22.97 5.91 -11.60
C MET A 1 -23.96 4.90 -12.18
N HIS A 2 -25.02 4.47 -11.47
CA HIS A 2 -26.14 3.75 -12.07
C HIS A 2 -26.92 4.58 -13.12
N LEU A 3 -26.87 5.91 -13.00
CA LEU A 3 -27.52 6.85 -13.90
C LEU A 3 -26.95 6.88 -15.33
N PHE A 4 -25.70 6.42 -15.54
CA PHE A 4 -25.00 6.54 -16.82
C PHE A 4 -24.62 5.20 -17.46
N HIS A 5 -25.04 4.06 -16.89
CA HIS A 5 -24.69 2.71 -17.37
C HIS A 5 -23.17 2.45 -17.56
N VAL A 6 -22.32 3.23 -16.91
CA VAL A 6 -20.86 3.10 -17.02
C VAL A 6 -20.36 1.95 -16.11
N PRO A 7 -19.44 1.09 -16.58
CA PRO A 7 -18.85 0.02 -15.76
C PRO A 7 -18.29 0.53 -14.43
N LYS A 8 -18.48 -0.25 -13.35
CA LYS A 8 -18.05 0.11 -11.99
C LYS A 8 -16.56 0.48 -11.91
N VAL A 9 -15.72 -0.13 -12.75
CA VAL A 9 -14.27 0.13 -12.86
C VAL A 9 -13.94 1.61 -13.07
N TYR A 10 -14.75 2.36 -13.83
CA TYR A 10 -14.53 3.80 -14.02
C TYR A 10 -14.74 4.61 -12.73
N GLY A 11 -15.65 4.15 -11.85
CA GLY A 11 -15.81 4.72 -10.51
C GLY A 11 -14.56 4.55 -9.66
N LEU A 12 -13.94 3.37 -9.70
CA LEU A 12 -12.66 3.13 -9.03
C LEU A 12 -11.58 4.08 -9.57
N LEU A 13 -11.44 4.20 -10.90
CA LEU A 13 -10.45 5.10 -11.51
C LEU A 13 -10.67 6.55 -11.10
N ALA A 14 -11.92 7.04 -11.11
CA ALA A 14 -12.26 8.40 -10.70
C ALA A 14 -11.86 8.67 -9.24
N VAL A 15 -12.19 7.77 -8.31
CA VAL A 15 -11.81 7.89 -6.89
C VAL A 15 -10.29 7.90 -6.73
N ARG A 16 -9.57 7.04 -7.46
CA ARG A 16 -8.10 6.98 -7.39
C ARG A 16 -7.42 8.24 -7.93
N ILE A 17 -7.94 8.81 -9.02
CA ILE A 17 -7.46 10.08 -9.60
C ILE A 17 -7.73 11.23 -8.63
N MET A 18 -8.92 11.30 -8.05
CA MET A 18 -9.29 12.32 -7.07
C MET A 18 -8.37 12.25 -5.85
N LEU A 19 -8.19 11.06 -5.27
CA LEU A 19 -7.33 10.86 -4.12
C LEU A 19 -5.87 11.23 -4.44
N GLY A 20 -5.34 10.74 -5.56
CA GLY A 20 -3.99 11.09 -6.03
C GLY A 20 -3.81 12.61 -6.18
N SER A 21 -4.82 13.30 -6.74
CA SER A 21 -4.80 14.75 -6.91
C SER A 21 -4.77 15.49 -5.57
N ILE A 22 -5.54 15.04 -4.57
CA ILE A 22 -5.54 15.60 -3.22
C ILE A 22 -4.16 15.43 -2.57
N ILE A 23 -3.56 14.24 -2.65
CA ILE A 23 -2.23 13.99 -2.09
C ILE A 23 -1.17 14.84 -2.78
N LEU A 24 -1.17 14.91 -4.12
CA LEU A 24 -0.24 15.75 -4.86
C LEU A 24 -0.42 17.24 -4.54
N MET A 25 -1.66 17.71 -4.33
CA MET A 25 -1.94 19.09 -3.92
C MET A 25 -1.36 19.38 -2.53
N THR A 26 -1.57 18.50 -1.55
CA THR A 26 -1.05 18.69 -0.19
C THR A 26 0.48 18.59 -0.15
N LEU A 27 1.10 17.70 -0.92
CA LEU A 27 2.56 17.65 -1.12
C LEU A 27 3.10 18.91 -1.79
N ARG A 28 2.36 19.50 -2.75
CA ARG A 28 2.72 20.78 -3.36
C ARG A 28 2.70 21.92 -2.34
N LEU A 29 1.72 21.96 -1.44
CA LEU A 29 1.67 22.97 -0.38
C LEU A 29 2.90 22.86 0.52
N LEU A 30 3.28 21.65 0.93
CA LEU A 30 4.51 21.41 1.68
C LEU A 30 5.75 21.84 0.89
N ARG A 31 5.86 21.46 -0.41
CA ARG A 31 6.94 21.88 -1.31
C ARG A 31 7.14 23.40 -1.32
N VAL A 32 6.05 24.17 -1.40
CA VAL A 32 6.12 25.65 -1.38
C VAL A 32 6.73 26.17 -0.08
N GLN A 33 6.43 25.54 1.07
CA GLN A 33 7.04 25.93 2.34
C GLN A 33 8.51 25.51 2.43
N VAL A 34 8.88 24.35 1.87
CA VAL A 34 10.29 23.94 1.74
C VAL A 34 11.08 24.99 0.96
N LYS A 35 10.55 25.45 -0.18
CA LYS A 35 11.15 26.53 -0.98
C LYS A 35 11.34 27.81 -0.17
N ARG A 36 10.29 28.26 0.52
CA ARG A 36 10.31 29.50 1.30
C ARG A 36 11.32 29.46 2.45
N LYS A 37 11.43 28.32 3.12
CA LYS A 37 12.26 28.18 4.32
C LYS A 37 13.71 27.83 4.03
N PHE A 38 13.96 27.01 2.98
CA PHE A 38 15.26 26.42 2.71
C PHE A 38 15.83 26.73 1.32
N GLY A 39 15.07 27.42 0.47
CA GLY A 39 15.50 27.87 -0.85
C GLY A 39 15.18 26.91 -2.00
N HIS A 40 15.50 27.33 -3.22
CA HIS A 40 15.09 26.66 -4.44
C HIS A 40 15.79 25.31 -4.69
N HIS A 41 17.06 25.16 -4.31
CA HIS A 41 17.76 23.88 -4.44
C HIS A 41 17.15 22.80 -3.54
N ALA A 42 16.78 23.14 -2.31
CA ALA A 42 16.10 22.21 -1.39
C ALA A 42 14.71 21.79 -1.91
N GLU A 43 13.98 22.73 -2.52
CA GLU A 43 12.72 22.44 -3.22
C GLU A 43 12.92 21.43 -4.36
N ALA A 44 13.89 21.68 -5.25
CA ALA A 44 14.15 20.84 -6.40
C ALA A 44 14.50 19.41 -5.97
N PHE A 45 15.41 19.26 -5.01
CA PHE A 45 15.77 17.93 -4.49
C PHE A 45 14.62 17.24 -3.76
N TYR A 46 13.76 17.98 -3.04
CA TYR A 46 12.57 17.40 -2.41
C TYR A 46 11.63 16.79 -3.45
N VAL A 47 11.40 17.48 -4.56
CA VAL A 47 10.59 16.98 -5.67
C VAL A 47 11.23 15.75 -6.31
N ILE A 48 12.53 15.81 -6.62
CA ILE A 48 13.25 14.69 -7.24
C ILE A 48 13.18 13.44 -6.35
N LEU A 49 13.52 13.57 -5.06
CA LEU A 49 13.48 12.46 -4.10
C LEU A 49 12.07 11.86 -3.99
N THR A 50 11.05 12.70 -3.91
CA THR A 50 9.65 12.24 -3.86
C THR A 50 9.23 11.54 -5.16
N ALA A 51 9.70 12.03 -6.31
CA ALA A 51 9.37 11.46 -7.63
C ALA A 51 10.04 10.10 -7.89
N ILE A 52 11.24 9.87 -7.36
CA ILE A 52 11.99 8.63 -7.53
C ILE A 52 11.69 7.58 -6.46
N GLN A 53 10.74 7.81 -5.55
CA GLN A 53 10.32 6.87 -4.51
C GLN A 53 9.02 6.15 -4.90
N PHE A 54 9.14 4.85 -5.21
CA PHE A 54 7.99 4.03 -5.60
C PHE A 54 6.87 4.03 -4.55
N HIS A 55 7.18 3.73 -3.28
CA HIS A 55 6.17 3.47 -2.26
C HIS A 55 5.22 4.66 -2.02
N LEU A 56 5.76 5.88 -1.86
CA LEU A 56 4.93 7.06 -1.59
C LEU A 56 3.93 7.31 -2.72
N LEU A 57 4.38 7.29 -3.97
CA LEU A 57 3.52 7.51 -5.14
C LEU A 57 2.56 6.34 -5.37
N PHE A 58 3.03 5.11 -5.18
CA PHE A 58 2.23 3.89 -5.31
C PHE A 58 1.02 3.89 -4.38
N TYR A 59 1.21 4.28 -3.11
CA TYR A 59 0.11 4.34 -2.15
C TYR A 59 -0.78 5.57 -2.32
N SER A 60 -0.28 6.68 -2.88
CA SER A 60 -1.01 7.96 -2.99
C SER A 60 -2.35 7.88 -3.75
N THR A 61 -2.56 6.83 -4.55
CA THR A 61 -3.80 6.61 -5.32
C THR A 61 -4.67 5.49 -4.76
N ARG A 62 -4.37 4.94 -3.58
CA ARG A 62 -5.10 3.82 -2.99
C ARG A 62 -5.98 4.30 -1.83
N PRO A 63 -7.27 3.94 -1.79
CA PRO A 63 -8.20 4.35 -0.74
C PRO A 63 -7.93 3.58 0.57
N LEU A 64 -6.76 3.83 1.15
CA LEU A 64 -6.36 3.31 2.44
C LEU A 64 -6.53 4.43 3.48
N PRO A 65 -6.98 4.13 4.71
CA PRO A 65 -7.12 5.13 5.76
C PRO A 65 -5.84 5.92 6.02
N ASN A 66 -4.67 5.26 5.91
CA ASN A 66 -3.35 5.88 6.08
C ASN A 66 -3.07 6.97 5.04
N ILE A 67 -3.63 6.84 3.83
CA ILE A 67 -3.41 7.78 2.73
C ILE A 67 -4.37 8.95 2.85
N LEU A 68 -5.60 8.70 3.29
CA LEU A 68 -6.50 9.79 3.68
C LEU A 68 -5.90 10.60 4.85
N ALA A 69 -5.36 9.93 5.86
CA ALA A 69 -4.62 10.57 6.95
C ALA A 69 -3.38 11.33 6.45
N LEU A 70 -2.64 10.78 5.48
CA LEU A 70 -1.46 11.42 4.88
C LEU A 70 -1.79 12.80 4.26
N ALA A 71 -2.97 12.98 3.67
CA ALA A 71 -3.39 14.29 3.16
C ALA A 71 -3.40 15.36 4.27
N PHE A 72 -3.94 15.01 5.44
CA PHE A 72 -3.98 15.90 6.60
C PHE A 72 -2.61 16.05 7.26
N VAL A 73 -1.79 14.99 7.31
CA VAL A 73 -0.40 15.09 7.80
C VAL A 73 0.44 16.02 6.92
N ASN A 74 0.28 16.00 5.60
CA ASN A 74 0.93 16.96 4.71
C ASN A 74 0.48 18.40 5.00
N LEU A 75 -0.80 18.61 5.29
CA LEU A 75 -1.33 19.91 5.72
C LEU A 75 -0.78 20.35 7.08
N THR A 76 -0.65 19.42 8.03
CA THR A 76 0.03 19.64 9.31
C THR A 76 1.44 20.16 9.07
N TYR A 77 2.25 19.48 8.24
CA TYR A 77 3.60 19.92 7.95
C TYR A 77 3.64 21.28 7.26
N TYR A 78 2.70 21.55 6.35
CA TYR A 78 2.52 22.86 5.74
C TYR A 78 2.24 23.97 6.78
N PHE A 79 1.27 23.77 7.68
CA PHE A 79 0.93 24.75 8.71
C PHE A 79 2.04 24.90 9.75
N TRP A 80 2.74 23.82 10.06
CA TRP A 80 3.85 23.82 11.00
C TRP A 80 5.02 24.64 10.47
N PHE A 81 5.37 24.51 9.18
CA PHE A 81 6.37 25.35 8.55
C PHE A 81 5.94 26.81 8.41
N LYS A 82 4.64 27.07 8.25
CA LYS A 82 4.07 28.42 8.25
C LYS A 82 4.06 29.07 9.65
N GLY A 83 4.27 28.29 10.72
CA GLY A 83 4.19 28.77 12.10
C GLY A 83 2.76 28.87 12.65
N ASN A 84 1.76 28.27 11.98
CA ASN A 84 0.40 28.22 12.50
C ASN A 84 0.21 26.96 13.34
N HIS A 85 0.57 27.05 14.62
CA HIS A 85 0.59 25.92 15.55
C HIS A 85 -0.81 25.36 15.84
N ARG A 86 -1.83 26.22 15.95
CA ARG A 86 -3.21 25.79 16.16
C ARG A 86 -3.71 24.92 15.01
N ARG A 87 -3.60 25.38 13.76
CA ARG A 87 -4.02 24.58 12.58
C ARG A 87 -3.17 23.32 12.39
N THR A 88 -1.93 23.33 12.87
CA THR A 88 -1.07 22.14 12.87
C THR A 88 -1.68 21.02 13.72
N LEU A 89 -2.14 21.36 14.94
CA LEU A 89 -2.81 20.42 15.84
C LEU A 89 -4.17 20.01 15.28
N GLU A 90 -4.99 20.96 14.83
CA GLU A 90 -6.33 20.68 14.25
C GLU A 90 -6.26 19.66 13.11
N ALA A 91 -5.31 19.83 12.18
CA ALA A 91 -5.13 18.89 11.07
C ALA A 91 -4.68 17.49 11.52
N LEU A 92 -3.80 17.38 12.53
CA LEU A 92 -3.39 16.07 13.08
C LEU A 92 -4.53 15.37 13.81
N ILE A 93 -5.38 16.12 14.52
CA ILE A 93 -6.54 15.58 15.21
C ILE A 93 -7.54 15.02 14.19
N VAL A 94 -7.80 15.75 13.10
CA VAL A 94 -8.63 15.24 12.01
C VAL A 94 -8.04 13.95 11.44
N ALA A 95 -6.73 13.90 11.20
CA ALA A 95 -6.05 12.69 10.73
C ALA A 95 -6.21 11.52 11.72
N ALA A 96 -6.07 11.78 13.03
CA ALA A 96 -6.10 10.77 14.07
C ALA A 96 -7.52 10.25 14.38
N VAL A 97 -8.49 11.14 14.51
CA VAL A 97 -9.84 10.81 15.01
C VAL A 97 -10.73 10.24 13.90
N ILE A 98 -10.63 10.77 12.68
CA ILE A 98 -11.50 10.38 11.57
C ILE A 98 -10.90 9.24 10.75
N PHE A 99 -9.61 9.30 10.46
CA PHE A 99 -9.00 8.39 9.48
C PHE A 99 -8.10 7.33 10.07
N ARG A 100 -7.31 7.65 11.10
CA ARG A 100 -6.35 6.68 11.65
C ARG A 100 -5.84 7.01 13.04
N CYS A 101 -6.31 6.30 14.06
CA CYS A 101 -5.99 6.54 15.47
C CYS A 101 -4.49 6.52 15.77
N ASP A 102 -3.71 5.71 15.06
CA ASP A 102 -2.24 5.66 15.12
C ASP A 102 -1.54 7.02 14.99
N MET A 103 -2.15 7.96 14.26
CA MET A 103 -1.60 9.32 14.11
C MET A 103 -1.60 10.10 15.44
N ILE A 104 -2.24 9.58 16.49
CA ILE A 104 -2.11 10.10 17.86
C ILE A 104 -0.66 10.09 18.35
N LEU A 105 0.16 9.14 17.90
CA LEU A 105 1.59 9.11 18.25
C LEU A 105 2.35 10.27 17.58
N LEU A 106 1.98 10.63 16.34
CA LEU A 106 2.53 11.78 15.66
C LEU A 106 2.01 13.09 16.27
N LEU A 107 0.73 13.15 16.63
CA LEU A 107 0.13 14.26 17.38
C LEU A 107 0.84 14.48 18.72
N GLY A 108 1.08 13.41 19.48
CA GLY A 108 1.76 13.49 20.78
C GLY A 108 3.19 14.00 20.65
N THR A 109 3.96 13.48 19.69
CA THR A 109 5.36 13.91 19.49
C THR A 109 5.49 15.33 18.97
N ILE A 110 4.67 15.75 17.99
CA ILE A 110 4.65 17.13 17.49
C ILE A 110 4.09 18.09 18.54
N GLY A 111 2.99 17.71 19.20
CA GLY A 111 2.38 18.50 20.27
C GLY A 111 3.35 18.76 21.42
N LEU A 112 4.07 17.72 21.87
CA LEU A 112 5.12 17.86 22.88
C LEU A 112 6.21 18.83 22.42
N ALA A 113 6.66 18.73 21.17
CA ALA A 113 7.67 19.66 20.63
C ALA A 113 7.17 21.11 20.59
N LEU A 114 5.90 21.34 20.26
CA LEU A 114 5.29 22.67 20.29
C LEU A 114 5.20 23.24 21.71
N LEU A 115 4.88 22.40 22.70
CA LEU A 115 4.86 22.79 24.12
C LEU A 115 6.26 23.10 24.64
N LEU A 116 7.24 22.24 24.35
CA LEU A 116 8.64 22.43 24.77
C LEU A 116 9.24 23.71 24.17
N ASN A 117 8.92 24.01 22.92
CA ASN A 117 9.34 25.25 22.25
C ASN A 117 8.52 26.47 22.66
N ARG A 118 7.57 26.34 23.61
CA ARG A 118 6.64 27.39 24.06
C ARG A 118 5.89 28.08 22.91
N SER A 119 5.67 27.34 21.81
CA SER A 119 4.99 27.83 20.61
C SER A 119 3.47 27.85 20.78
N ILE A 120 2.95 27.11 21.76
CA ILE A 120 1.55 27.11 22.17
C ILE A 120 1.48 26.91 23.69
N SER A 121 0.52 27.55 24.36
CA SER A 121 0.30 27.32 25.79
C SER A 121 -0.39 25.96 26.02
N LEU A 122 -0.14 25.32 27.16
CA LEU A 122 -0.77 24.03 27.49
C LEU A 122 -2.30 24.11 27.47
N LEU A 123 -2.86 25.18 28.04
CA LEU A 123 -4.31 25.39 28.09
C LEU A 123 -4.90 25.60 26.69
N GLU A 124 -4.23 26.36 25.84
CA GLU A 124 -4.66 26.56 24.45
C GLU A 124 -4.57 25.25 23.64
N ALA A 125 -3.50 24.48 23.82
CA ALA A 125 -3.35 23.18 23.19
C ALA A 125 -4.46 22.22 23.60
N ILE A 126 -4.78 22.12 24.91
CA ILE A 126 -5.87 21.28 25.41
C ILE A 126 -7.22 21.74 24.85
N LYS A 127 -7.51 23.05 24.90
CA LYS A 127 -8.76 23.61 24.35
C LYS A 127 -8.91 23.30 22.87
N CYS A 128 -7.84 23.49 22.09
CA CYS A 128 -7.81 23.19 20.66
C CYS A 128 -8.01 21.69 20.40
N CYS A 129 -7.30 20.84 21.15
CA CYS A 129 -7.39 19.39 21.02
C CYS A 129 -8.78 18.86 21.32
N VAL A 130 -9.34 19.23 22.46
CA VAL A 130 -10.66 18.76 22.91
C VAL A 130 -11.78 19.28 22.00
N SER A 131 -11.79 20.58 21.68
CA SER A 131 -12.84 21.15 20.82
C SER A 131 -12.84 20.51 19.43
N THR A 132 -11.67 20.34 18.81
CA THR A 132 -11.55 19.73 17.48
C THR A 132 -11.91 18.24 17.53
N ALA A 133 -11.47 17.51 18.57
CA ALA A 133 -11.79 16.10 18.73
C ALA A 133 -13.30 15.87 18.88
N ILE A 134 -14.01 16.67 19.68
CA ILE A 134 -15.47 16.54 19.84
C ILE A 134 -16.18 16.72 18.50
N ILE A 135 -15.81 17.74 17.71
CA ILE A 135 -16.38 17.99 16.39
C ILE A 135 -16.09 16.82 15.45
N CYS A 136 -14.85 16.31 15.44
CA CYS A 136 -14.44 15.19 14.59
C CYS A 136 -15.15 13.89 14.96
N ILE A 137 -15.27 13.59 16.26
CA ILE A 137 -15.98 12.42 16.79
C ILE A 137 -17.45 12.51 16.38
N GLY A 138 -18.09 13.67 16.56
CA GLY A 138 -19.48 13.87 16.13
C GLY A 138 -19.67 13.65 14.63
N LEU A 139 -18.73 14.12 13.80
CA LEU A 139 -18.76 13.95 12.35
C LEU A 139 -18.58 12.49 11.91
N THR A 140 -17.54 11.80 12.40
CA THR A 140 -17.31 10.38 12.06
C THR A 140 -18.44 9.51 12.60
N ALA A 141 -18.87 9.71 13.84
CA ALA A 141 -19.98 8.96 14.39
C ALA A 141 -21.26 9.16 13.57
N LEU A 142 -21.59 10.39 13.14
CA LEU A 142 -22.76 10.63 12.31
C LEU A 142 -22.67 9.93 10.95
N VAL A 143 -21.57 10.16 10.22
CA VAL A 143 -21.41 9.64 8.85
C VAL A 143 -21.30 8.11 8.86
N ASP A 144 -20.44 7.57 9.71
CA ASP A 144 -20.19 6.14 9.76
C ASP A 144 -21.40 5.38 10.30
N SER A 145 -22.15 5.95 11.25
CA SER A 145 -23.37 5.27 11.74
C SER A 145 -24.45 5.15 10.68
N ILE A 146 -24.57 6.13 9.78
CA ILE A 146 -25.48 6.06 8.62
C ILE A 146 -25.01 4.96 7.66
N MET A 147 -23.72 4.90 7.37
CA MET A 147 -23.15 3.94 6.41
C MET A 147 -23.21 2.49 6.91
N TRP A 148 -22.96 2.29 8.21
CA TRP A 148 -22.94 0.97 8.85
C TRP A 148 -24.28 0.56 9.47
N ARG A 149 -25.27 1.45 9.46
CA ARG A 149 -26.61 1.22 10.03
C ARG A 149 -26.62 0.85 11.52
N ARG A 150 -25.59 1.27 12.26
CA ARG A 150 -25.49 1.12 13.73
C ARG A 150 -24.65 2.27 14.28
N ILE A 151 -24.90 2.69 15.52
CA ILE A 151 -24.08 3.73 16.16
C ILE A 151 -22.67 3.18 16.37
N LEU A 152 -21.67 3.83 15.75
CA LEU A 152 -20.28 3.44 15.93
C LEU A 152 -19.31 4.59 15.64
N TRP A 153 -18.15 4.53 16.30
CA TRP A 153 -16.96 5.31 15.95
C TRP A 153 -15.89 4.32 15.48
N PRO A 154 -15.56 4.26 14.17
CA PRO A 154 -14.75 3.18 13.63
C PRO A 154 -13.37 3.09 14.28
N GLU A 155 -12.70 4.24 14.43
CA GLU A 155 -11.35 4.29 14.97
C GLU A 155 -11.29 3.92 16.46
N PHE A 156 -12.37 4.12 17.21
CA PHE A 156 -12.45 3.64 18.59
C PHE A 156 -12.57 2.11 18.66
N GLU A 157 -13.40 1.50 17.81
CA GLU A 157 -13.49 0.04 17.75
C GLU A 157 -12.14 -0.58 17.33
N VAL A 158 -11.45 0.03 16.37
CA VAL A 158 -10.10 -0.39 15.93
C VAL A 158 -9.09 -0.26 17.07
N LEU A 159 -9.12 0.85 17.82
CA LEU A 159 -8.24 1.07 18.96
C LEU A 159 -8.52 0.05 20.07
N TRP A 160 -9.80 -0.21 20.36
CA TRP A 160 -10.23 -1.20 21.34
C TRP A 160 -9.76 -2.61 20.95
N PHE A 161 -10.04 -3.03 19.72
CA PHE A 161 -9.65 -4.35 19.21
C PHE A 161 -8.13 -4.56 19.23
N ASN A 162 -7.35 -3.58 18.77
CA ASN A 162 -5.90 -3.76 18.64
C ASN A 162 -5.12 -3.51 19.93
N SER A 163 -5.52 -2.50 20.71
CA SER A 163 -4.77 -2.06 21.89
C SER A 163 -5.27 -2.70 23.17
N VAL A 164 -6.59 -2.91 23.31
CA VAL A 164 -7.19 -3.46 24.53
C VAL A 164 -7.30 -4.98 24.45
N LEU A 165 -7.76 -5.53 23.31
CA LEU A 165 -7.83 -6.99 23.12
C LEU A 165 -6.49 -7.61 22.67
N ASN A 166 -5.47 -6.79 22.41
CA ASN A 166 -4.12 -7.19 22.01
C ASN A 166 -4.06 -8.17 20.80
N ARG A 167 -5.05 -8.12 19.92
CA ARG A 167 -5.14 -8.98 18.73
C ARG A 167 -4.24 -8.54 17.57
N SER A 168 -3.47 -7.46 17.77
CA SER A 168 -2.57 -6.94 16.72
C SER A 168 -1.53 -7.96 16.25
N SER A 169 -1.14 -8.92 17.10
CA SER A 169 -0.16 -9.97 16.77
C SER A 169 -0.68 -11.04 15.79
N GLU A 170 -1.99 -11.17 15.60
CA GLU A 170 -2.60 -12.18 14.72
C GLU A 170 -2.26 -11.94 13.23
N TRP A 171 -1.93 -10.70 12.89
CA TRP A 171 -1.54 -10.29 11.54
C TRP A 171 -0.02 -10.43 11.28
N GLY A 172 0.65 -11.23 12.11
CA GLY A 172 2.10 -11.44 12.07
C GLY A 172 2.89 -10.39 12.86
N THR A 173 4.08 -10.77 13.30
CA THR A 173 4.95 -9.92 14.12
C THR A 173 6.31 -9.69 13.47
N HIS A 174 6.87 -8.51 13.70
CA HIS A 174 8.18 -8.12 13.22
C HIS A 174 9.03 -7.54 14.35
N SER A 175 10.35 -7.68 14.25
CA SER A 175 11.30 -7.13 15.23
C SER A 175 11.16 -5.61 15.38
N ILE A 176 11.58 -5.07 16.54
CA ILE A 176 11.48 -3.63 16.83
C ILE A 176 12.23 -2.78 15.79
N HIS A 177 13.40 -3.24 15.34
CA HIS A 177 14.24 -2.51 14.39
C HIS A 177 13.75 -2.58 12.93
N TRP A 178 12.69 -3.34 12.62
CA TRP A 178 12.23 -3.60 11.25
C TRP A 178 11.94 -2.33 10.45
N TYR A 179 11.40 -1.27 11.06
CA TYR A 179 11.16 -0.02 10.34
C TYR A 179 12.48 0.63 9.88
N PHE A 180 13.53 0.56 10.69
CA PHE A 180 14.83 1.15 10.38
C PHE A 180 15.67 0.28 9.45
N THR A 181 15.60 -1.05 9.58
CA THR A 181 16.41 -1.97 8.77
C THR A 181 15.75 -2.34 7.44
N SER A 182 14.43 -2.26 7.35
CA SER A 182 13.68 -2.77 6.20
C SER A 182 12.73 -1.75 5.59
N ALA A 183 11.82 -1.14 6.36
CA ALA A 183 10.77 -0.30 5.78
C ALA A 183 11.31 1.05 5.25
N LEU A 184 12.06 1.78 6.07
CA LEU A 184 12.64 3.08 5.69
C LEU A 184 13.64 2.95 4.55
N PRO A 185 14.63 2.02 4.58
CA PRO A 185 15.54 1.84 3.45
C PRO A 185 14.82 1.53 2.13
N ARG A 186 13.81 0.63 2.15
CA ARG A 186 13.03 0.27 0.94
C ARG A 186 12.11 1.38 0.44
N SER A 187 11.57 2.21 1.33
CA SER A 187 10.65 3.29 0.96
C SER A 187 11.37 4.56 0.51
N MET A 188 12.50 4.87 1.13
CA MET A 188 13.21 6.13 0.92
C MET A 188 14.42 6.04 -0.02
N LEU A 189 14.99 4.84 -0.18
CA LEU A 189 16.16 4.59 -1.04
C LEU A 189 17.32 5.54 -0.69
N ILE A 190 17.90 6.25 -1.66
CA ILE A 190 18.96 7.25 -1.41
C ILE A 190 18.56 8.35 -0.44
N ALA A 191 17.26 8.65 -0.28
CA ALA A 191 16.80 9.63 0.69
C ALA A 191 17.05 9.17 2.13
N TYR A 192 17.14 7.86 2.40
CA TYR A 192 17.35 7.33 3.74
C TYR A 192 18.71 7.74 4.33
N PRO A 193 19.87 7.43 3.70
CA PRO A 193 21.15 7.92 4.21
C PRO A 193 21.25 9.45 4.15
N LEU A 194 20.66 10.09 3.12
CA LEU A 194 20.67 11.55 3.02
C LEU A 194 19.88 12.24 4.13
N CYS A 195 18.77 11.68 4.61
CA CYS A 195 17.98 12.29 5.68
C CYS A 195 18.73 12.27 7.01
N MET A 196 19.52 11.22 7.27
CA MET A 196 20.38 11.15 8.45
C MET A 196 21.46 12.23 8.38
N ILE A 197 22.15 12.34 7.24
CA ILE A 197 23.16 13.37 6.99
C ILE A 197 22.55 14.78 7.09
N GLY A 198 21.36 14.99 6.53
CA GLY A 198 20.65 16.27 6.52
C GLY A 198 20.40 16.82 7.93
N SER A 199 20.00 15.94 8.85
CA SER A 199 19.80 16.31 10.25
C SER A 199 21.08 16.79 10.95
N PHE A 200 22.25 16.30 10.54
CA PHE A 200 23.54 16.77 11.07
C PHE A 200 24.02 18.05 10.39
N LEU A 201 23.77 18.20 9.09
CA LEU A 201 24.26 19.33 8.29
C LEU A 201 23.47 20.61 8.49
N ASP A 202 22.15 20.53 8.70
CA ASP A 202 21.29 21.70 8.87
C ASP A 202 20.49 21.62 10.17
N ARG A 203 20.98 22.27 11.22
CA ARG A 203 20.33 22.30 12.54
C ARG A 203 18.90 22.86 12.51
N ARG A 204 18.53 23.64 11.48
CA ARG A 204 17.19 24.23 11.34
C ARG A 204 16.10 23.18 11.13
N ILE A 205 16.43 21.98 10.65
CA ILE A 205 15.46 20.89 10.45
C ILE A 205 15.23 20.03 11.69
N LEU A 206 16.15 20.06 12.67
CA LEU A 206 16.09 19.22 13.86
C LEU A 206 14.79 19.36 14.67
N PRO A 207 14.24 20.58 14.90
CA PRO A 207 12.98 20.72 15.62
C PRO A 207 11.79 20.02 14.94
N TYR A 208 11.90 19.73 13.64
CA TYR A 208 10.87 19.08 12.84
C TYR A 208 11.11 17.57 12.68
N ILE A 209 12.37 17.17 12.51
CA ILE A 209 12.72 15.76 12.31
C ILE A 209 12.67 14.98 13.62
N LEU A 210 13.08 15.56 14.75
CA LEU A 210 13.09 14.85 16.02
C LEU A 210 11.70 14.31 16.41
N PRO A 211 10.60 15.09 16.32
CA PRO A 211 9.26 14.57 16.59
C PRO A 211 8.84 13.46 15.63
N VAL A 212 9.12 13.61 14.33
CA VAL A 212 8.78 12.60 13.31
C VAL A 212 9.59 11.31 13.50
N PHE A 213 10.86 11.43 13.87
CA PHE A 213 11.70 10.28 14.19
C PHE A 213 11.22 9.59 15.46
N SER A 214 10.88 10.34 16.51
CA SER A 214 10.26 9.82 17.73
C SER A 214 8.96 9.08 17.45
N PHE A 215 8.13 9.57 16.52
CA PHE A 215 6.94 8.84 16.06
C PHE A 215 7.31 7.46 15.50
N VAL A 216 8.31 7.35 14.62
CA VAL A 216 8.76 6.05 14.08
C VAL A 216 9.30 5.14 15.18
N VAL A 217 10.07 5.67 16.14
CA VAL A 217 10.60 4.91 17.28
C VAL A 217 9.47 4.37 18.16
N LEU A 218 8.48 5.20 18.49
CA LEU A 218 7.33 4.78 19.29
C LEU A 218 6.51 3.72 18.54
N TYR A 219 6.24 3.95 17.26
CA TYR A 219 5.50 3.01 16.42
C TYR A 219 6.23 1.67 16.25
N SER A 220 7.57 1.68 16.29
CA SER A 220 8.41 0.48 16.20
C SER A 220 8.22 -0.51 17.35
N LYS A 221 7.65 -0.07 18.48
CA LYS A 221 7.35 -0.94 19.61
C LYS A 221 6.13 -1.85 19.37
N LEU A 222 5.26 -1.51 18.42
CA LEU A 222 4.08 -2.33 18.11
C LEU A 222 4.48 -3.64 17.43
N PRO A 223 3.91 -4.80 17.80
CA PRO A 223 4.32 -6.10 17.25
C PRO A 223 4.10 -6.19 15.74
N HIS A 224 2.90 -5.85 15.28
CA HIS A 224 2.53 -5.84 13.88
C HIS A 224 3.00 -4.56 13.20
N LYS A 225 3.61 -4.71 12.02
CA LYS A 225 4.26 -3.61 11.31
C LYS A 225 4.00 -3.70 9.83
N GLU A 226 3.70 -2.56 9.24
CA GLU A 226 3.57 -2.40 7.80
C GLU A 226 4.17 -1.07 7.36
N LEU A 227 4.76 -1.04 6.17
CA LEU A 227 5.38 0.17 5.63
C LEU A 227 4.38 1.34 5.55
N ARG A 228 3.12 1.05 5.20
CA ARG A 228 2.06 2.05 5.11
C ARG A 228 1.74 2.74 6.43
N PHE A 229 2.11 2.17 7.58
CA PHE A 229 1.82 2.78 8.89
C PHE A 229 2.72 3.98 9.20
N ILE A 230 3.96 3.94 8.72
CA ILE A 230 4.93 5.04 8.91
C ILE A 230 5.00 5.99 7.71
N ILE A 231 4.13 5.83 6.70
CA ILE A 231 4.18 6.64 5.47
C ILE A 231 4.06 8.15 5.74
N ALA A 232 3.36 8.51 6.82
CA ALA A 232 3.23 9.87 7.33
C ALA A 232 4.59 10.54 7.61
N SER A 233 5.63 9.77 7.96
CA SER A 233 6.96 10.29 8.24
C SER A 233 7.75 10.67 6.98
N ILE A 234 7.49 10.01 5.85
CA ILE A 234 8.30 10.09 4.63
C ILE A 234 8.41 11.53 4.09
N PRO A 235 7.33 12.33 3.99
CA PRO A 235 7.43 13.70 3.47
C PRO A 235 8.43 14.55 4.27
N MET A 236 8.39 14.51 5.61
CA MET A 236 9.32 15.30 6.43
C MET A 236 10.76 14.75 6.34
N LEU A 237 10.94 13.43 6.32
CA LEU A 237 12.26 12.81 6.14
C LEU A 237 12.86 13.17 4.77
N ASN A 238 12.04 13.27 3.71
CA ASN A 238 12.45 13.76 2.40
C ASN A 238 12.86 15.23 2.42
N VAL A 239 12.26 16.07 3.27
CA VAL A 239 12.74 17.46 3.46
C VAL A 239 14.16 17.42 4.01
N SER A 240 14.45 16.63 5.05
CA SER A 240 15.82 16.52 5.57
C SER A 240 16.81 16.03 4.51
N ALA A 241 16.44 14.99 3.76
CA ALA A 241 17.26 14.47 2.67
C ALA A 241 17.52 15.52 1.57
N SER A 242 16.54 16.37 1.25
CA SER A 242 16.70 17.41 0.25
C SER A 242 17.65 18.52 0.69
N LEU A 243 17.74 18.81 1.99
CA LEU A 243 18.72 19.75 2.54
C LEU A 243 20.15 19.21 2.42
N ALA A 244 20.34 17.92 2.70
CA ALA A 244 21.64 17.26 2.49
C ALA A 244 22.06 17.33 1.02
N ALA A 245 21.14 16.95 0.11
CA ALA A 245 21.39 16.98 -1.32
C ALA A 245 21.71 18.40 -1.83
N SER A 246 20.95 19.40 -1.36
CA SER A 246 21.19 20.82 -1.65
C SER A 246 22.58 21.26 -1.20
N ARG A 247 23.00 20.87 0.01
CA ARG A 247 24.33 21.19 0.53
C ARG A 247 25.44 20.54 -0.29
N VAL A 248 25.26 19.27 -0.68
CA VAL A 248 26.20 18.55 -1.55
C VAL A 248 26.34 19.26 -2.90
N TYR A 249 25.21 19.59 -3.53
CA TYR A 249 25.18 20.28 -4.82
C TYR A 249 25.87 21.66 -4.78
N ASN A 250 25.62 22.46 -3.74
CA ASN A 250 26.20 23.79 -3.61
C ASN A 250 27.73 23.75 -3.40
N ASN A 251 28.26 22.69 -2.80
CA ASN A 251 29.71 22.54 -2.55
C ASN A 251 30.43 21.67 -3.59
N ARG A 252 29.75 21.20 -4.64
CA ARG A 252 30.27 20.21 -5.62
C ARG A 252 31.62 20.52 -6.26
N LYS A 253 32.05 21.80 -6.27
CA LYS A 253 33.35 22.23 -6.81
C LYS A 253 34.54 21.97 -5.87
N LYS A 254 34.30 21.68 -4.59
CA LYS A 254 35.36 21.37 -3.60
C LYS A 254 35.77 19.90 -3.71
N SER A 255 37.07 19.61 -3.60
CA SER A 255 37.65 18.27 -3.87
C SER A 255 36.89 17.10 -3.20
N GLY A 256 36.71 17.14 -1.87
CA GLY A 256 35.96 16.09 -1.15
C GLY A 256 34.45 16.04 -1.43
N TRP A 257 33.84 17.18 -1.78
CA TRP A 257 32.42 17.26 -2.11
C TRP A 257 32.12 16.79 -3.54
N LYS A 258 33.11 16.82 -4.43
CA LYS A 258 32.98 16.30 -5.80
C LYS A 258 32.65 14.80 -5.78
N LEU A 259 33.33 14.02 -4.94
CA LEU A 259 33.04 12.59 -4.78
C LEU A 259 31.62 12.37 -4.23
N LEU A 260 31.24 13.08 -3.15
CA LEU A 260 29.89 12.99 -2.59
C LEU A 260 28.80 13.36 -3.60
N TYR A 261 29.06 14.35 -4.44
CA TYR A 261 28.15 14.75 -5.51
C TYR A 261 27.99 13.64 -6.56
N VAL A 262 29.08 13.03 -7.02
CA VAL A 262 29.03 11.90 -7.96
C VAL A 262 28.28 10.70 -7.34
N LEU A 263 28.57 10.37 -6.07
CA LEU A 263 27.86 9.32 -5.34
C LEU A 263 26.36 9.61 -5.18
N MET A 264 26.00 10.87 -4.91
CA MET A 264 24.60 11.30 -4.83
C MET A 264 23.86 11.12 -6.16
N ILE A 265 24.49 11.51 -7.29
CA ILE A 265 23.91 11.31 -8.62
C ILE A 265 23.77 9.82 -8.93
N GLY A 266 24.80 9.00 -8.66
CA GLY A 266 24.72 7.55 -8.79
C GLY A 266 23.60 6.95 -7.94
N GLY A 267 23.44 7.43 -6.70
CA GLY A 267 22.36 7.01 -5.80
C GLY A 267 20.97 7.39 -6.29
N PHE A 268 20.81 8.55 -6.95
CA PHE A 268 19.55 8.96 -7.57
C PHE A 268 19.21 8.05 -8.76
N LEU A 269 20.18 7.74 -9.63
CA LEU A 269 20.00 6.82 -10.75
C LEU A 269 19.67 5.40 -10.26
N ALA A 270 20.37 4.92 -9.24
CA ALA A 270 20.09 3.63 -8.62
C ALA A 270 18.68 3.58 -7.99
N SER A 271 18.25 4.66 -7.33
CA SER A 271 16.91 4.76 -6.75
C SER A 271 15.83 4.77 -7.84
N LEU A 272 16.06 5.48 -8.94
CA LEU A 272 15.17 5.47 -10.10
C LEU A 272 15.06 4.07 -10.71
N GLY A 273 16.19 3.39 -10.91
CA GLY A 273 16.23 2.01 -11.40
C GLY A 273 15.50 1.03 -10.47
N TYR A 274 15.74 1.11 -9.16
CA TYR A 274 15.02 0.32 -8.16
C TYR A 274 13.51 0.59 -8.22
N SER A 275 13.10 1.86 -8.27
CA SER A 275 11.69 2.24 -8.36
C SER A 275 11.02 1.71 -9.62
N ALA A 276 11.71 1.73 -10.77
CA ALA A 276 11.22 1.15 -12.02
C ALA A 276 11.04 -0.37 -11.92
N VAL A 277 11.99 -1.07 -11.32
CA VAL A 277 11.89 -2.52 -11.06
C VAL A 277 10.70 -2.83 -10.14
N THR A 278 10.55 -2.11 -9.03
CA THR A 278 9.42 -2.32 -8.11
C THR A 278 8.08 -1.98 -8.74
N PHE A 279 8.04 -0.97 -9.62
CA PHE A 279 6.84 -0.65 -10.40
C PHE A 279 6.45 -1.80 -11.32
N MET A 280 7.41 -2.36 -12.07
CA MET A 280 7.19 -3.49 -12.97
C MET A 280 6.80 -4.77 -12.21
N ALA A 281 7.40 -5.02 -11.05
CA ALA A 281 7.00 -6.12 -10.16
C ALA A 281 5.56 -5.93 -9.67
N SER A 282 5.22 -4.72 -9.20
CA SER A 282 3.89 -4.42 -8.69
C SER A 282 2.80 -4.48 -9.77
N TYR A 283 3.11 -4.17 -11.03
CA TYR A 283 2.15 -4.30 -12.13
C TYR A 283 1.67 -5.75 -12.30
N ASN A 284 2.57 -6.72 -12.08
CA ASN A 284 2.30 -8.15 -12.19
C ASN A 284 1.77 -8.79 -10.90
N ASN A 285 1.46 -7.99 -9.87
CA ASN A 285 1.02 -8.49 -8.56
C ASN A 285 -0.51 -8.46 -8.38
N TYR A 286 -1.25 -8.60 -9.49
CA TYR A 286 -2.72 -8.61 -9.51
C TYR A 286 -3.36 -9.84 -10.21
N PRO A 287 -2.85 -11.07 -9.99
CA PRO A 287 -3.36 -12.26 -10.69
C PRO A 287 -4.85 -12.52 -10.44
N GLY A 288 -5.39 -12.29 -9.23
CA GLY A 288 -6.81 -12.52 -8.95
C GLY A 288 -7.74 -11.64 -9.76
N GLY A 289 -7.38 -10.36 -9.95
CA GLY A 289 -8.17 -9.45 -10.80
C GLY A 289 -8.19 -9.88 -12.27
N TYR A 290 -7.07 -10.39 -12.79
CA TYR A 290 -7.00 -10.94 -14.13
C TYR A 290 -7.75 -12.28 -14.25
N ALA A 291 -7.69 -13.14 -13.23
CA ALA A 291 -8.41 -14.41 -13.21
C ALA A 291 -9.93 -14.20 -13.29
N LEU A 292 -10.45 -13.27 -12.48
CA LEU A 292 -11.88 -12.93 -12.53
C LEU A 292 -12.30 -12.34 -13.88
N LYS A 293 -11.45 -11.48 -14.47
CA LYS A 293 -11.71 -10.93 -15.80
C LYS A 293 -11.74 -12.01 -16.88
N ALA A 294 -10.73 -12.90 -16.88
CA ALA A 294 -10.65 -14.01 -17.83
C ALA A 294 -11.84 -14.96 -17.69
N LEU A 295 -12.29 -15.22 -16.45
CA LEU A 295 -13.48 -16.04 -16.20
C LEU A 295 -14.75 -15.42 -16.80
N HIS A 296 -14.96 -14.11 -16.62
CA HIS A 296 -16.11 -13.42 -17.21
C HIS A 296 -16.09 -13.40 -18.75
N GLU A 297 -14.90 -13.35 -19.36
CA GLU A 297 -14.74 -13.36 -20.81
C GLU A 297 -14.92 -14.76 -21.41
N ALA A 298 -14.58 -15.81 -20.65
CA ALA A 298 -14.63 -17.18 -21.12
C ALA A 298 -16.03 -17.81 -21.08
N ASP A 299 -16.87 -17.43 -20.11
CA ASP A 299 -18.20 -18.03 -19.94
C ASP A 299 -19.33 -16.99 -20.10
N SER A 300 -19.91 -16.94 -21.30
CA SER A 300 -21.01 -16.06 -21.66
C SER A 300 -22.41 -16.67 -21.49
N LEU A 301 -22.53 -17.87 -20.90
CA LEU A 301 -23.83 -18.53 -20.70
C LEU A 301 -24.73 -17.71 -19.74
N MET A 302 -26.04 -17.73 -19.98
CA MET A 302 -27.04 -16.93 -19.23
C MET A 302 -27.70 -17.72 -18.09
N ASN A 303 -27.00 -18.68 -17.53
CA ASN A 303 -27.37 -19.42 -16.31
C ASN A 303 -26.75 -18.73 -15.07
N GLU A 304 -27.43 -18.79 -13.93
CA GLU A 304 -26.92 -18.18 -12.69
C GLU A 304 -25.62 -18.87 -12.24
N LYS A 305 -24.57 -18.08 -12.00
CA LYS A 305 -23.23 -18.57 -11.65
C LYS A 305 -22.80 -18.00 -10.32
N ILE A 306 -22.33 -18.87 -9.42
CA ILE A 306 -21.78 -18.45 -8.13
C ILE A 306 -20.26 -18.65 -8.15
N VAL A 307 -19.52 -17.56 -8.07
CA VAL A 307 -18.05 -17.54 -8.01
C VAL A 307 -17.62 -17.32 -6.57
N HIS A 308 -16.89 -18.27 -5.99
CA HIS A 308 -16.20 -18.06 -4.73
C HIS A 308 -14.83 -17.42 -4.96
N ILE A 309 -14.49 -16.42 -4.14
CA ILE A 309 -13.23 -15.70 -4.19
C ILE A 309 -12.55 -15.88 -2.83
N ASP A 310 -11.44 -16.62 -2.81
CA ASP A 310 -10.66 -16.83 -1.59
C ASP A 310 -9.93 -15.54 -1.13
N ALA A 311 -9.34 -15.60 0.07
CA ALA A 311 -8.64 -14.47 0.65
C ALA A 311 -7.47 -13.99 -0.24
N PHE A 312 -6.67 -14.92 -0.77
CA PHE A 312 -5.53 -14.59 -1.62
C PHE A 312 -5.95 -13.92 -2.94
N THR A 313 -6.99 -14.44 -3.62
CA THR A 313 -7.53 -13.85 -4.84
C THR A 313 -8.11 -12.46 -4.58
N ALA A 314 -8.81 -12.26 -3.46
CA ALA A 314 -9.31 -10.95 -3.05
C ALA A 314 -8.15 -9.96 -2.82
N MET A 315 -7.08 -10.38 -2.14
CA MET A 315 -5.90 -9.55 -1.89
C MET A 315 -5.08 -9.26 -3.16
N SER A 316 -5.18 -10.13 -4.16
CA SER A 316 -4.45 -10.04 -5.44
C SER A 316 -5.28 -9.43 -6.58
N GLY A 317 -6.26 -8.57 -6.27
CA GLY A 317 -6.84 -7.62 -7.22
C GLY A 317 -8.32 -7.76 -7.50
N VAL A 318 -9.01 -8.74 -6.91
CA VAL A 318 -10.48 -8.79 -6.99
C VAL A 318 -11.10 -7.76 -6.05
N SER A 319 -12.04 -6.98 -6.58
CA SER A 319 -12.80 -5.99 -5.80
C SER A 319 -14.25 -5.92 -6.28
N ARG A 320 -15.12 -5.31 -5.48
CA ARG A 320 -16.53 -5.08 -5.86
C ARG A 320 -16.70 -4.26 -7.15
N PHE A 321 -15.68 -3.53 -7.58
CA PHE A 321 -15.68 -2.81 -8.86
C PHE A 321 -15.43 -3.71 -10.07
N CYS A 322 -14.93 -4.93 -9.86
CA CYS A 322 -14.71 -5.96 -10.87
C CYS A 322 -15.94 -6.85 -11.09
N GLU A 323 -16.91 -6.79 -10.16
CA GLU A 323 -18.12 -7.61 -10.21
C GLU A 323 -19.10 -7.14 -11.31
N SER A 324 -19.50 -8.10 -12.14
CA SER A 324 -20.53 -7.97 -13.15
C SER A 324 -21.92 -8.14 -12.56
N LYS A 325 -22.96 -7.77 -13.33
CA LYS A 325 -24.36 -8.06 -12.96
C LYS A 325 -24.69 -9.51 -13.32
N TYR A 326 -25.97 -9.88 -13.20
CA TYR A 326 -26.52 -11.13 -13.72
C TYR A 326 -25.88 -11.50 -15.07
N PRO A 327 -25.40 -12.75 -15.26
CA PRO A 327 -25.66 -13.95 -14.46
C PRO A 327 -24.79 -14.18 -13.20
N TRP A 328 -23.88 -13.27 -12.87
CA TRP A 328 -22.85 -13.52 -11.88
C TRP A 328 -23.25 -13.16 -10.44
N ARG A 329 -22.93 -14.07 -9.50
CA ARG A 329 -22.96 -13.84 -8.06
C ARG A 329 -21.62 -14.20 -7.45
N TYR A 330 -21.22 -13.45 -6.44
CA TYR A 330 -19.90 -13.57 -5.84
C TYR A 330 -20.04 -13.89 -4.34
N SER A 331 -19.29 -14.89 -3.88
CA SER A 331 -19.13 -15.20 -2.47
C SER A 331 -17.69 -14.94 -2.03
N LYS A 332 -17.53 -14.28 -0.90
CA LYS A 332 -16.25 -14.10 -0.20
C LYS A 332 -16.38 -14.59 1.24
N GLU A 333 -17.09 -15.69 1.41
CA GLU A 333 -17.17 -16.39 2.69
C GLU A 333 -15.74 -16.81 3.09
N GLU A 334 -15.30 -16.39 4.27
CA GLU A 334 -13.96 -16.66 4.77
C GLU A 334 -13.98 -17.93 5.64
N GLU A 335 -12.80 -18.48 5.95
CA GLU A 335 -12.64 -19.63 6.86
C GLU A 335 -13.23 -20.97 6.36
N ILE A 336 -13.45 -21.14 5.05
CA ILE A 336 -13.82 -22.43 4.45
C ILE A 336 -12.57 -23.31 4.30
N SER A 337 -12.62 -24.56 4.77
CA SER A 337 -11.51 -25.51 4.55
C SER A 337 -11.50 -26.04 3.11
N ILE A 338 -10.35 -26.58 2.67
CA ILE A 338 -10.20 -27.08 1.29
C ILE A 338 -11.19 -28.21 1.00
N GLU A 339 -11.47 -29.05 2.00
CA GLU A 339 -12.38 -30.20 1.92
C GLU A 339 -13.83 -29.76 1.83
N GLU A 340 -14.20 -28.69 2.54
CA GLU A 340 -15.58 -28.20 2.60
C GLU A 340 -16.05 -27.60 1.27
N TYR A 341 -15.13 -27.17 0.38
CA TYR A 341 -15.49 -26.64 -0.94
C TYR A 341 -16.36 -27.60 -1.76
N GLN A 342 -16.19 -28.91 -1.60
CA GLN A 342 -17.00 -29.94 -2.28
C GLN A 342 -18.46 -29.96 -1.85
N GLU A 343 -18.71 -29.60 -0.59
CA GLU A 343 -20.03 -29.56 0.00
C GLU A 343 -20.75 -28.26 -0.36
N ARG A 344 -19.98 -27.21 -0.67
CA ARG A 344 -20.51 -25.94 -1.15
C ARG A 344 -20.89 -26.01 -2.63
N ASN A 345 -22.03 -25.42 -2.98
CA ASN A 345 -22.59 -25.42 -4.34
C ASN A 345 -22.10 -24.21 -5.15
N PHE A 346 -20.78 -24.02 -5.24
CA PHE A 346 -20.20 -22.97 -6.08
C PHE A 346 -20.05 -23.47 -7.51
N THR A 347 -20.31 -22.60 -8.48
CA THR A 347 -20.10 -22.89 -9.92
C THR A 347 -18.62 -22.78 -10.26
N TYR A 348 -17.98 -21.72 -9.77
CA TYR A 348 -16.57 -21.45 -9.98
C TYR A 348 -15.86 -21.12 -8.67
N LEU A 349 -14.59 -21.49 -8.58
CA LEU A 349 -13.69 -21.08 -7.51
C LEU A 349 -12.51 -20.32 -8.10
N LEU A 350 -12.16 -19.18 -7.49
CA LEU A 350 -10.87 -18.55 -7.69
C LEU A 350 -10.07 -18.73 -6.40
N ASN A 351 -8.99 -19.49 -6.48
CA ASN A 351 -8.27 -19.95 -5.29
C ASN A 351 -6.74 -19.97 -5.49
N GLU A 352 -5.97 -19.84 -4.41
CA GLU A 352 -4.52 -20.02 -4.42
C GLU A 352 -4.08 -21.49 -4.60
N HIS A 353 -4.93 -22.45 -4.22
CA HIS A 353 -4.64 -23.86 -4.29
C HIS A 353 -4.84 -24.42 -5.70
N ARG A 354 -3.88 -25.22 -6.16
CA ARG A 354 -3.89 -25.80 -7.51
C ARG A 354 -4.94 -26.90 -7.69
N HIS A 355 -5.14 -27.73 -6.67
CA HIS A 355 -6.08 -28.84 -6.69
C HIS A 355 -7.12 -28.67 -5.59
N ILE A 356 -8.39 -28.72 -5.97
CA ILE A 356 -9.53 -28.72 -5.05
C ILE A 356 -10.41 -29.88 -5.47
N SER A 357 -10.64 -30.82 -4.56
CA SER A 357 -11.46 -31.99 -4.83
C SER A 357 -12.85 -31.56 -5.32
N GLY A 358 -13.44 -32.26 -6.28
CA GLY A 358 -14.77 -31.92 -6.85
C GLY A 358 -14.78 -30.74 -7.84
N TYR A 359 -13.65 -30.05 -8.05
CA TYR A 359 -13.53 -28.99 -9.04
C TYR A 359 -12.37 -29.27 -10.01
N LYS A 360 -12.61 -29.03 -11.30
CA LYS A 360 -11.60 -29.15 -12.35
C LYS A 360 -10.88 -27.82 -12.52
N CYS A 361 -9.55 -27.85 -12.54
CA CYS A 361 -8.74 -26.65 -12.78
C CYS A 361 -8.86 -26.23 -14.25
N LEU A 362 -9.45 -25.05 -14.49
CA LEU A 362 -9.78 -24.54 -15.82
C LEU A 362 -8.61 -23.79 -16.44
N PHE A 363 -7.98 -22.91 -15.67
CA PHE A 363 -6.79 -22.16 -16.08
C PHE A 363 -6.08 -21.58 -14.84
N ALA A 364 -4.84 -21.14 -15.03
CA ALA A 364 -4.07 -20.45 -14.01
C ALA A 364 -3.61 -19.08 -14.50
N VAL A 365 -3.48 -18.14 -13.56
CA VAL A 365 -2.95 -16.80 -13.82
C VAL A 365 -1.65 -16.60 -13.07
N ASP A 366 -0.63 -16.22 -13.83
CA ASP A 366 0.69 -15.96 -13.29
C ASP A 366 0.72 -14.64 -12.52
N GLY A 367 1.37 -14.68 -11.35
CA GLY A 367 1.71 -13.52 -10.55
C GLY A 367 3.22 -13.35 -10.42
N PHE A 368 3.67 -12.15 -10.05
CA PHE A 368 5.07 -11.91 -9.71
C PHE A 368 5.52 -12.83 -8.56
N SER A 369 6.66 -13.50 -8.73
CA SER A 369 7.27 -14.37 -7.71
C SER A 369 8.56 -13.77 -7.17
N ARG A 370 9.57 -13.57 -8.04
CA ARG A 370 10.89 -13.06 -7.63
C ARG A 370 11.61 -12.33 -8.76
N ALA A 371 12.56 -11.48 -8.38
CA ALA A 371 13.52 -10.91 -9.32
C ALA A 371 14.78 -11.81 -9.37
N LYS A 372 15.17 -12.23 -10.57
CA LYS A 372 16.35 -13.08 -10.82
C LYS A 372 17.36 -12.30 -11.66
N ILE A 373 18.61 -12.28 -11.22
CA ILE A 373 19.72 -11.73 -12.00
C ILE A 373 20.17 -12.80 -13.00
N GLN A 374 20.33 -12.40 -14.26
CA GLN A 374 20.74 -13.29 -15.36
C GLN A 374 21.84 -12.63 -16.19
N PRO A 375 22.72 -13.40 -16.86
CA PRO A 375 23.81 -12.85 -17.66
C PRO A 375 23.36 -12.27 -19.02
N ARG A 376 22.06 -12.30 -19.34
CA ARG A 376 21.49 -11.77 -20.59
C ARG A 376 21.00 -10.34 -20.40
N ILE A 377 20.87 -9.56 -21.47
CA ILE A 377 20.25 -8.22 -21.43
C ILE A 377 18.73 -8.36 -21.64
N PRO A 378 17.86 -7.84 -20.75
CA PRO A 378 18.18 -7.12 -19.51
C PRO A 378 18.68 -8.06 -18.39
N PRO A 379 19.65 -7.61 -17.56
CA PRO A 379 20.31 -8.44 -16.54
C PRO A 379 19.38 -8.82 -15.38
N LEU A 380 18.20 -8.23 -15.32
CA LEU A 380 17.18 -8.53 -14.33
C LEU A 380 15.94 -9.08 -15.03
N SER A 381 15.54 -10.28 -14.63
CA SER A 381 14.29 -10.92 -15.07
C SER A 381 13.32 -11.00 -13.89
N LEU A 382 12.06 -10.64 -14.13
CA LEU A 382 10.99 -10.82 -13.15
C LEU A 382 10.29 -12.14 -13.45
N VAL A 383 10.57 -13.13 -12.60
CA VAL A 383 9.99 -14.47 -12.70
C VAL A 383 8.52 -14.38 -12.27
N LYS A 384 7.65 -14.94 -13.11
CA LYS A 384 6.24 -15.10 -12.82
C LYS A 384 5.94 -16.58 -12.66
N GLU A 385 5.04 -16.90 -11.75
CA GLU A 385 4.60 -18.25 -11.46
C GLU A 385 3.08 -18.25 -11.30
N PRO A 386 2.39 -19.36 -11.58
CA PRO A 386 0.97 -19.50 -11.30
C PRO A 386 0.68 -19.20 -9.82
N LYS A 387 -0.21 -18.23 -9.57
CA LYS A 387 -0.59 -17.83 -8.19
C LYS A 387 -2.07 -17.96 -7.91
N VAL A 388 -2.92 -17.77 -8.92
CA VAL A 388 -4.37 -17.93 -8.80
C VAL A 388 -4.83 -18.95 -9.83
N PHE A 389 -5.62 -19.91 -9.38
CA PHE A 389 -6.21 -20.96 -10.19
C PHE A 389 -7.72 -20.74 -10.23
N ALA A 390 -8.28 -20.83 -11.43
CA ALA A 390 -9.71 -20.85 -11.62
C ALA A 390 -10.17 -22.30 -11.76
N HIS A 391 -11.11 -22.71 -10.92
CA HIS A 391 -11.70 -24.04 -10.96
C HIS A 391 -13.18 -23.99 -11.28
N GLY A 392 -13.66 -24.99 -11.99
CA GLY A 392 -15.07 -25.18 -12.34
C GLY A 392 -15.62 -26.44 -11.69
N ASN A 393 -16.87 -26.38 -11.25
CA ASN A 393 -17.51 -27.51 -10.58
C ASN A 393 -17.67 -28.69 -11.55
N THR A 394 -17.18 -29.87 -11.16
CA THR A 394 -17.26 -31.08 -12.00
C THR A 394 -18.69 -31.63 -12.13
N ARG A 395 -19.60 -31.24 -11.25
CA ARG A 395 -21.03 -31.62 -11.31
C ARG A 395 -21.80 -30.82 -12.35
N ASP A 396 -21.25 -29.73 -12.86
CA ASP A 396 -21.89 -28.87 -13.84
C ASP A 396 -21.45 -29.25 -15.27
N PRO A 397 -22.32 -29.87 -16.07
CA PRO A 397 -21.98 -30.31 -17.42
C PRO A 397 -21.71 -29.14 -18.37
N ASP A 398 -22.29 -27.96 -18.12
CA ASP A 398 -22.11 -26.78 -18.98
C ASP A 398 -20.66 -26.30 -18.92
N ILE A 399 -20.04 -26.34 -17.73
CA ILE A 399 -18.63 -25.98 -17.52
C ILE A 399 -17.70 -26.94 -18.26
N LEU A 400 -17.99 -28.25 -18.21
CA LEU A 400 -17.18 -29.28 -18.86
C LEU A 400 -17.29 -29.23 -20.39
N SER A 401 -18.37 -28.65 -20.92
CA SER A 401 -18.57 -28.47 -22.37
C SER A 401 -17.73 -27.32 -22.95
N LEU A 402 -17.32 -26.36 -22.11
CA LEU A 402 -16.49 -25.23 -22.52
C LEU A 402 -15.03 -25.67 -22.69
N ASN A 403 -14.36 -25.12 -23.72
CA ASN A 403 -12.95 -25.45 -23.99
C ASN A 403 -12.03 -24.59 -23.12
N TRP A 404 -11.47 -25.20 -22.08
CA TRP A 404 -10.58 -24.53 -21.12
C TRP A 404 -9.11 -24.88 -21.39
N PRO A 405 -8.17 -23.92 -21.22
CA PRO A 405 -6.73 -24.16 -21.43
C PRO A 405 -6.12 -25.24 -20.54
N GLY A 406 -6.74 -25.53 -19.38
CA GLY A 406 -6.18 -26.35 -18.33
C GLY A 406 -5.12 -25.61 -17.52
N CYS A 407 -4.72 -26.20 -16.40
CA CYS A 407 -3.71 -25.65 -15.51
C CYS A 407 -2.33 -26.29 -15.78
N PRO A 408 -1.23 -25.51 -15.74
CA PRO A 408 0.11 -26.02 -16.02
C PRO A 408 0.50 -27.13 -15.04
N CYS A 409 1.20 -28.16 -15.54
CA CYS A 409 1.74 -29.25 -14.72
C CYS A 409 2.99 -28.76 -13.99
N GLY A 410 2.96 -28.74 -12.66
CA GLY A 410 4.01 -28.14 -11.82
C GLY A 410 5.37 -28.82 -12.00
N GLU A 411 6.44 -28.04 -11.90
CA GLU A 411 7.84 -28.50 -11.85
C GLU A 411 8.13 -29.20 -10.51
N ASP A 412 7.46 -30.32 -10.21
CA ASP A 412 7.81 -31.26 -9.14
C ASP A 412 7.92 -32.71 -9.67
N THR A 413 8.01 -32.88 -11.00
CA THR A 413 8.40 -34.15 -11.62
C THR A 413 9.87 -34.08 -12.00
N HIS A 414 10.70 -34.69 -11.16
CA HIS A 414 12.10 -34.97 -11.47
C HIS A 414 12.21 -35.63 -12.86
N GLN A 415 13.05 -35.04 -13.71
CA GLN A 415 13.75 -35.62 -14.86
C GLN A 415 13.18 -36.93 -15.44
N ILE A 416 12.47 -36.84 -16.58
CA ILE A 416 12.64 -37.84 -17.64
C ILE A 416 12.83 -37.09 -18.96
N SER A 417 13.95 -37.36 -19.61
CA SER A 417 14.39 -36.73 -20.84
C SER A 417 13.58 -37.17 -22.06
N ALA A 418 13.23 -36.19 -22.88
CA ALA A 418 13.32 -36.14 -24.34
C ALA A 418 12.36 -36.98 -25.23
N THR A 419 11.76 -36.23 -26.17
CA THR A 419 11.21 -36.56 -27.51
C THR A 419 9.73 -36.97 -27.63
N GLY A 420 8.88 -36.06 -28.15
CA GLY A 420 7.51 -36.34 -28.63
C GLY A 420 6.55 -35.15 -28.49
N PRO A 421 5.55 -34.94 -29.39
CA PRO A 421 4.84 -33.67 -29.54
C PRO A 421 3.85 -33.36 -28.39
N LEU A 422 3.72 -32.05 -28.14
CA LEU A 422 2.91 -31.39 -27.11
C LEU A 422 1.41 -31.75 -27.18
N THR A 423 0.98 -32.71 -26.38
CA THR A 423 -0.34 -32.75 -25.72
C THR A 423 -0.27 -33.80 -24.61
N ALA A 424 -0.09 -33.38 -23.36
CA ALA A 424 -0.24 -34.27 -22.21
C ALA A 424 -1.30 -33.67 -21.28
N ASN A 425 -2.50 -34.27 -21.30
CA ASN A 425 -3.52 -34.07 -20.29
C ASN A 425 -3.05 -34.75 -19.00
N CYS A 426 -2.94 -33.98 -17.91
CA CYS A 426 -2.59 -34.49 -16.58
C CYS A 426 -3.79 -35.14 -15.86
N GLU A 427 -4.59 -35.98 -16.55
CA GLU A 427 -5.76 -36.66 -15.97
C GLU A 427 -5.49 -38.08 -15.44
N ASP A 428 -4.30 -38.66 -15.69
CA ASP A 428 -3.99 -40.03 -15.22
C ASP A 428 -2.84 -40.05 -14.20
N ALA A 429 -3.17 -39.72 -12.95
CA ALA A 429 -2.36 -40.11 -11.79
C ALA A 429 -3.30 -40.55 -10.67
N GLN A 430 -3.75 -41.80 -10.74
CA GLN A 430 -4.38 -42.48 -9.60
C GLN A 430 -3.30 -42.78 -8.54
N PRO A 431 -3.58 -42.57 -7.25
CA PRO A 431 -2.67 -42.98 -6.18
C PRO A 431 -2.72 -44.51 -6.04
N VAL A 432 -1.55 -45.15 -6.06
CA VAL A 432 -1.34 -46.52 -5.53
C VAL A 432 -0.98 -46.42 -4.05
#